data_AF-A0A957Z9I7-F1
#
_entry.id   AF-A0A957Z9I7-F1
#
_cell.length_a   1.000
_cell.length_b   1.000
_cell.length_c   1.000
_cell.angle_alpha   90.00
_cell.angle_beta   90.00
_cell.angle_gamma   90.00
#
_symmetry.space_group_name_H-M   'P 1'
#
loop_
_entity.id
_entity.type
_entity.pdbx_description
1 polymer ?
#
loop_
_entity_poly.entity_id
_entity_poly.type
_entity_poly.pdbx_seq_one_letter_code
_entity_poly.pdbx_strand_id
1 'polypeptide(L)'
;AVEDVADDFDLDIELERDELITLLDRAMDLLPPETRGLLIQHYVEETPQAELAAQVGLSTGAVGVRIHRGKLALRKALVTDLYSEAVAHGLVTPAQADWVETRMWCMRCGKHRLQGRFNHAENFLHLRCPACYERSNGVGTITYTHNNGLRNIKAFKPAYARILNWCYAFYLEQANAGVVSCQCCGRALPLQVGLPPWASNFPGDFSDMRAETIIYDWCDQCKDGAGCNTWSSLALSIPQVQQFWRDHPRMVKLPERHVEIANSPAVLVGYANVTDSAKIEVAFSTNTFEIIYIG
;
A
#
# COMPACT_ATOMS: atom_id res chain seq x y z
N ALA A 1 34.19 -10.54 12.73
CA ALA A 1 33.15 -10.07 13.65
C ALA A 1 32.64 -8.77 13.07
N VAL A 2 31.46 -8.80 12.46
CA VAL A 2 30.82 -7.62 11.89
C VAL A 2 29.74 -7.24 12.89
N GLU A 3 29.90 -6.05 13.45
CA GLU A 3 29.04 -5.45 14.46
C GLU A 3 27.67 -5.12 13.89
N ASP A 4 26.66 -5.46 14.71
CA ASP A 4 25.31 -4.93 14.84
C ASP A 4 25.03 -3.67 13.99
N VAL A 5 24.16 -3.82 12.99
CA VAL A 5 23.56 -2.68 12.29
C VAL A 5 22.05 -2.72 12.53
N ALA A 6 21.65 -1.85 13.46
CA ALA A 6 20.38 -1.17 13.61
C ALA A 6 19.10 -2.00 13.43
N ASP A 7 18.44 -2.23 14.57
CA ASP A 7 17.00 -2.44 14.65
C ASP A 7 16.31 -1.23 13.99
N ASP A 8 15.90 -1.43 12.73
CA ASP A 8 15.41 -0.40 11.81
C ASP A 8 14.06 0.13 12.33
N PHE A 9 14.10 1.32 12.92
CA PHE A 9 12.97 2.00 13.52
C PHE A 9 12.03 2.46 12.39
N ASP A 10 11.07 1.60 12.00
CA ASP A 10 10.11 1.89 10.93
C ASP A 10 9.09 2.94 11.42
N LEU A 11 9.43 4.21 11.24
CA LEU A 11 8.61 5.39 11.55
C LEU A 11 7.18 5.30 11.01
N ASP A 12 6.96 4.59 9.91
CA ASP A 12 5.63 4.40 9.32
C ASP A 12 4.78 3.46 10.19
N ILE A 13 5.39 2.41 10.75
CA ILE A 13 4.74 1.54 11.72
C ILE A 13 4.38 2.36 12.96
N GLU A 14 5.26 3.23 13.45
CA GLU A 14 4.97 4.06 14.64
C GLU A 14 3.87 5.11 14.38
N LEU A 15 3.88 5.81 13.24
CA LEU A 15 2.80 6.75 12.90
C LEU A 15 1.45 6.05 12.67
N GLU A 16 1.46 4.89 12.00
CA GLU A 16 0.26 4.07 11.85
C GLU A 16 -0.25 3.56 13.21
N ARG A 17 0.66 3.28 14.15
CA ARG A 17 0.32 2.92 15.54
C ARG A 17 -0.30 4.09 16.28
N ASP A 18 0.24 5.31 16.18
CA ASP A 18 -0.34 6.49 16.85
C ASP A 18 -1.74 6.84 16.33
N GLU A 19 -1.93 6.76 15.01
CA GLU A 19 -3.25 6.94 14.40
C GLU A 19 -4.23 5.82 14.83
N LEU A 20 -3.74 4.58 14.92
CA LEU A 20 -4.53 3.46 15.42
C LEU A 20 -4.89 3.62 16.89
N ILE A 21 -3.97 4.08 17.73
CA ILE A 21 -4.20 4.39 19.14
C ILE A 21 -5.29 5.46 19.25
N THR A 22 -5.17 6.55 18.48
CA THR A 22 -6.18 7.62 18.45
C THR A 22 -7.56 7.10 18.03
N LEU A 23 -7.62 6.20 17.05
CA LEU A 23 -8.87 5.56 16.65
C LEU A 23 -9.44 4.67 17.77
N LEU A 24 -8.59 3.87 18.42
CA LEU A 24 -9.00 3.00 19.52
C LEU A 24 -9.48 3.80 20.73
N ASP A 25 -8.82 4.91 21.07
CA ASP A 25 -9.25 5.81 22.16
C ASP A 25 -10.63 6.40 21.87
N ARG A 26 -10.85 6.91 20.66
CA ARG A 26 -12.18 7.38 20.22
C ARG A 26 -13.24 6.28 20.28
N ALA A 27 -12.89 5.05 19.87
CA ALA A 27 -13.80 3.91 19.94
C ALA A 27 -14.10 3.51 21.40
N MET A 28 -13.12 3.63 22.29
CA MET A 28 -13.24 3.38 23.72
C MET A 28 -14.09 4.46 24.42
N ASP A 29 -14.02 5.72 23.97
CA ASP A 29 -14.85 6.82 24.48
C ASP A 29 -16.34 6.69 24.15
N LEU A 30 -16.68 5.88 23.14
CA LEU A 30 -18.07 5.53 22.82
C LEU A 30 -18.66 4.47 23.77
N LEU A 31 -17.84 3.87 24.64
CA LEU A 31 -18.29 2.87 25.62
C LEU A 31 -18.72 3.54 26.93
N PRO A 32 -19.64 2.92 27.69
CA PRO A 32 -19.91 3.33 29.06
C PRO A 32 -18.61 3.35 29.89
N PRO A 33 -18.36 4.37 30.73
CA PRO A 33 -17.09 4.54 31.45
C PRO A 33 -16.67 3.29 32.26
N GLU A 34 -17.62 2.61 32.89
CA GLU A 34 -17.35 1.36 33.63
C GLU A 34 -16.87 0.22 32.71
N THR A 35 -17.43 0.12 31.50
CA THR A 35 -17.03 -0.87 30.50
C THR A 35 -15.64 -0.55 29.95
N ARG A 36 -15.39 0.73 29.65
CA ARG A 36 -14.07 1.21 29.20
C ARG A 36 -13.00 0.91 30.23
N GLY A 37 -13.24 1.25 31.50
CA GLY A 37 -12.31 0.99 32.60
C GLY A 37 -11.97 -0.50 32.75
N LEU A 38 -12.99 -1.37 32.74
CA LEU A 38 -12.77 -2.82 32.83
C LEU A 38 -11.94 -3.38 31.67
N LEU A 39 -12.12 -2.86 30.45
CA LEU A 39 -11.32 -3.29 29.30
C LEU A 39 -9.86 -2.82 29.40
N ILE A 40 -9.63 -1.58 29.84
CA ILE A 40 -8.27 -1.03 30.03
C ILE A 40 -7.53 -1.83 31.10
N GLN A 41 -8.13 -2.01 32.27
CA GLN A 41 -7.48 -2.74 33.36
C GLN A 41 -7.16 -4.19 32.96
N HIS A 42 -8.04 -4.84 32.19
CA HIS A 42 -7.81 -6.22 31.77
C HIS A 42 -6.79 -6.38 30.63
N TYR A 43 -6.82 -5.52 29.60
CA TYR A 43 -5.98 -5.69 28.39
C TYR A 43 -4.72 -4.85 28.37
N VAL A 44 -4.69 -3.73 29.08
CA VAL A 44 -3.54 -2.80 29.12
C VAL A 44 -2.77 -2.98 30.41
N GLU A 45 -3.48 -3.04 31.54
CA GLU A 45 -2.85 -3.25 32.86
C GLU A 45 -2.73 -4.74 33.22
N GLU A 46 -3.16 -5.64 32.32
CA GLU A 46 -3.10 -7.09 32.47
C GLU A 46 -3.70 -7.65 33.77
N THR A 47 -4.66 -6.93 34.37
CA THR A 47 -5.26 -7.31 35.65
C THR A 47 -6.11 -8.59 35.49
N PRO A 48 -5.90 -9.62 36.35
CA PRO A 48 -6.70 -10.84 36.32
C PRO A 48 -8.18 -10.58 36.63
N GLN A 49 -9.09 -11.31 35.98
CA GLN A 49 -10.54 -11.13 36.18
C GLN A 49 -11.00 -11.33 37.63
N ALA A 50 -10.29 -12.15 38.41
CA ALA A 50 -10.61 -12.38 39.81
C ALA A 50 -10.30 -11.14 40.68
N GLU A 51 -9.21 -10.42 40.38
CA GLU A 51 -8.85 -9.19 41.07
C GLU A 51 -9.78 -8.05 40.68
N LEU A 52 -10.11 -7.93 39.39
CA LEU A 52 -11.14 -7.01 38.91
C LEU A 52 -12.48 -7.24 39.61
N ALA A 53 -12.88 -8.50 39.74
CA ALA A 53 -14.12 -8.89 40.41
C ALA A 53 -14.14 -8.45 41.88
N ALA A 54 -13.02 -8.63 42.60
CA ALA A 54 -12.89 -8.14 43.97
C ALA A 54 -12.96 -6.61 44.05
N GLN A 55 -12.31 -5.88 43.13
CA GLN A 55 -12.30 -4.41 43.11
C GLN A 55 -13.68 -3.81 42.85
N VAL A 56 -14.46 -4.37 41.92
CA VAL A 56 -15.78 -3.84 41.55
C VAL A 56 -16.95 -4.49 42.30
N GLY A 57 -16.67 -5.39 43.25
CA GLY A 57 -17.70 -6.07 44.06
C GLY A 57 -18.59 -7.02 43.25
N LEU A 58 -18.03 -7.71 42.25
CA LEU A 58 -18.73 -8.67 41.38
C LEU A 58 -18.14 -10.07 41.51
N SER A 59 -18.80 -11.05 40.91
CA SER A 59 -18.19 -12.37 40.70
C SER A 59 -17.27 -12.34 39.47
N THR A 60 -16.24 -13.21 39.46
CA THR A 60 -15.34 -13.38 38.31
C THR A 60 -16.11 -13.66 37.02
N GLY A 61 -17.16 -14.49 37.09
CA GLY A 61 -18.04 -14.77 35.95
C GLY A 61 -18.79 -13.52 35.44
N ALA A 62 -19.26 -12.66 36.34
CA ALA A 62 -19.92 -11.41 35.97
C ALA A 62 -18.95 -10.42 35.29
N VAL A 63 -17.70 -10.34 35.77
CA VAL A 63 -16.63 -9.57 35.10
C VAL A 63 -16.33 -10.12 33.71
N GLY A 64 -16.18 -11.44 33.56
CA GLY A 64 -15.97 -12.08 32.26
C GLY A 64 -17.07 -11.75 31.24
N VAL A 65 -18.33 -11.76 31.67
CA VAL A 65 -19.48 -11.35 30.83
C VAL A 65 -19.42 -9.87 30.47
N ARG A 66 -19.07 -8.98 31.42
CA ARG A 66 -18.93 -7.54 31.15
C ARG A 66 -17.81 -7.25 30.15
N ILE A 67 -16.64 -7.87 30.30
CA ILE A 67 -15.52 -7.77 29.36
C ILE A 67 -15.96 -8.24 27.96
N HIS A 68 -16.63 -9.38 27.87
CA HIS A 68 -17.13 -9.90 26.60
C HIS A 68 -18.11 -8.93 25.93
N ARG A 69 -19.09 -8.39 26.67
CA ARG A 69 -20.03 -7.38 26.16
C ARG A 69 -19.32 -6.09 25.77
N GLY A 70 -18.30 -5.68 26.51
CA GLY A 70 -17.45 -4.55 26.19
C GLY A 70 -16.74 -4.71 24.84
N LYS A 71 -16.16 -5.88 24.56
CA LYS A 71 -15.58 -6.18 23.24
C LYS A 71 -16.60 -6.11 22.11
N LEU A 72 -17.81 -6.62 22.34
CA LEU A 72 -18.88 -6.54 21.35
C LEU A 72 -19.31 -5.10 21.09
N ALA A 73 -19.42 -4.28 22.13
CA ALA A 73 -19.73 -2.86 22.01
C ALA A 73 -18.61 -2.08 21.31
N LEU A 74 -17.35 -2.38 21.61
CA LEU A 74 -16.19 -1.77 20.93
C LEU A 74 -16.18 -2.15 19.45
N ARG A 75 -16.39 -3.44 19.14
CA ARG A 75 -16.54 -3.90 17.75
C ARG A 75 -17.70 -3.19 17.07
N LYS A 76 -18.85 -3.03 17.75
CA LYS A 76 -20.01 -2.31 17.22
C LYS A 76 -19.62 -0.88 16.84
N ALA A 77 -19.02 -0.13 17.77
CA ALA A 77 -18.56 1.24 17.52
C ALA A 77 -17.61 1.33 16.32
N LEU A 78 -16.68 0.38 16.19
CA LEU A 78 -15.77 0.30 15.04
C LEU A 78 -16.49 0.01 13.72
N VAL A 79 -17.57 -0.80 13.71
CA VAL A 79 -18.31 -1.11 12.47
C VAL A 79 -19.44 -0.13 12.15
N THR A 80 -19.86 0.71 13.09
CA THR A 80 -20.92 1.72 12.90
C THR A 80 -20.35 3.12 12.80
N ASP A 81 -19.90 3.66 13.93
CA ASP A 81 -19.58 5.07 14.08
C ASP A 81 -18.22 5.43 13.48
N LEU A 82 -17.31 4.44 13.42
CA LEU A 82 -15.93 4.61 13.00
C LEU A 82 -15.57 3.70 11.81
N TYR A 83 -16.57 3.24 11.04
CA TYR A 83 -16.41 2.23 9.99
C TYR A 83 -15.32 2.54 8.97
N SER A 84 -15.31 3.75 8.39
CA SER A 84 -14.33 4.14 7.37
C SER A 84 -12.90 4.11 7.90
N GLU A 85 -12.68 4.60 9.10
CA GLU A 85 -11.38 4.63 9.76
C GLU A 85 -10.94 3.22 10.18
N ALA A 86 -11.87 2.43 10.73
CA ALA A 86 -11.63 1.05 11.12
C ALA A 86 -11.29 0.15 9.92
N VAL A 87 -11.90 0.38 8.76
CA VAL A 87 -11.52 -0.28 7.51
C VAL A 87 -10.15 0.20 7.03
N ALA A 88 -9.87 1.51 7.10
CA ALA A 88 -8.57 2.06 6.68
C ALA A 88 -7.39 1.44 7.47
N HIS A 89 -7.59 1.13 8.75
CA HIS A 89 -6.62 0.43 9.61
C HIS A 89 -6.74 -1.10 9.60
N GLY A 90 -7.65 -1.68 8.81
CA GLY A 90 -7.82 -3.13 8.75
C GLY A 90 -8.41 -3.79 10.00
N LEU A 91 -9.06 -3.01 10.88
CA LEU A 91 -9.80 -3.52 12.05
C LEU A 91 -11.11 -4.17 11.64
N VAL A 92 -11.69 -3.72 10.53
CA VAL A 92 -12.93 -4.24 9.95
C VAL A 92 -12.65 -4.64 8.50
N THR A 93 -13.03 -5.85 8.12
CA THR A 93 -13.02 -6.27 6.72
C THR A 93 -14.28 -5.73 6.06
N PRO A 94 -14.18 -4.89 5.01
CA PRO A 94 -15.35 -4.45 4.28
C PRO A 94 -16.03 -5.66 3.63
N ALA A 95 -17.36 -5.61 3.49
CA ALA A 95 -18.06 -6.58 2.66
C ALA A 95 -17.42 -6.56 1.26
N GLN A 96 -17.11 -7.74 0.71
CA GLN A 96 -16.18 -7.98 -0.41
C GLN A 96 -16.43 -7.20 -1.73
N ALA A 97 -17.50 -6.40 -1.84
CA ALA A 97 -17.89 -5.75 -3.08
C ALA A 97 -17.53 -4.26 -3.16
N ASP A 98 -17.37 -3.55 -2.03
CA ASP A 98 -17.41 -2.09 -2.06
C ASP A 98 -16.02 -1.43 -2.12
N TRP A 99 -15.94 -0.38 -2.92
CA TRP A 99 -14.80 0.54 -2.92
C TRP A 99 -14.81 1.36 -1.64
N VAL A 100 -13.70 1.37 -0.92
CA VAL A 100 -13.55 2.15 0.32
C VAL A 100 -12.52 3.25 0.12
N GLU A 101 -12.82 4.47 0.54
CA GLU A 101 -11.82 5.54 0.55
C GLU A 101 -10.67 5.18 1.49
N THR A 102 -9.45 5.23 0.96
CA THR A 102 -8.20 4.99 1.71
C THR A 102 -7.63 6.31 2.22
N ARG A 103 -6.59 6.25 3.06
CA ARG A 103 -5.84 7.46 3.46
C ARG A 103 -4.79 7.92 2.45
N MET A 104 -4.50 7.10 1.44
CA MET A 104 -3.47 7.41 0.46
C MET A 104 -3.98 8.45 -0.53
N TRP A 105 -3.20 9.51 -0.75
CA TRP A 105 -3.50 10.47 -1.80
C TRP A 105 -3.17 9.90 -3.17
N CYS A 106 -3.94 10.29 -4.18
CA CYS A 106 -3.65 9.93 -5.56
C CYS A 106 -2.35 10.59 -6.02
N MET A 107 -1.31 9.80 -6.25
CA MET A 107 -0.02 10.28 -6.73
C MET A 107 -0.06 10.83 -8.16
N ARG A 108 -1.16 10.65 -8.90
CA ARG A 108 -1.31 11.24 -10.25
C ARG A 108 -1.82 12.68 -10.21
N CYS A 109 -2.75 13.00 -9.31
CA CYS A 109 -3.38 14.33 -9.28
C CYS A 109 -3.19 15.09 -7.98
N GLY A 110 -2.89 14.43 -6.86
CA GLY A 110 -2.80 15.02 -5.53
C GLY A 110 -4.13 15.59 -4.99
N LYS A 111 -5.26 15.42 -5.70
CA LYS A 111 -6.55 16.07 -5.39
C LYS A 111 -7.53 15.20 -4.61
N HIS A 112 -7.45 13.89 -4.77
CA HIS A 112 -8.37 12.94 -4.15
C HIS A 112 -7.59 11.85 -3.42
N ARG A 113 -8.21 11.30 -2.38
CA ARG A 113 -7.79 10.03 -1.81
C ARG A 113 -8.10 8.88 -2.76
N LEU A 114 -7.24 7.87 -2.76
CA LEU A 114 -7.46 6.64 -3.50
C LEU A 114 -8.62 5.88 -2.85
N GLN A 115 -9.45 5.24 -3.66
CA GLN A 115 -10.35 4.19 -3.25
C GLN A 115 -9.66 2.84 -3.40
N GLY A 116 -9.86 1.94 -2.44
CA GLY A 116 -9.29 0.62 -2.43
C GLY A 116 -10.33 -0.48 -2.30
N ARG A 117 -10.01 -1.65 -2.82
CA ARG A 117 -10.76 -2.90 -2.61
C ARG A 117 -9.80 -4.07 -2.49
N PHE A 118 -10.00 -4.90 -1.47
CA PHE A 118 -9.31 -6.19 -1.32
C PHE A 118 -10.19 -7.33 -1.83
N ASN A 119 -9.60 -8.25 -2.60
CA ASN A 119 -10.13 -9.61 -2.73
C ASN A 119 -9.17 -10.57 -2.03
N HIS A 120 -9.44 -10.87 -0.75
CA HIS A 120 -8.59 -11.77 0.03
C HIS A 120 -8.59 -13.21 -0.49
N ALA A 121 -9.65 -13.67 -1.17
CA ALA A 121 -9.69 -15.01 -1.74
C ALA A 121 -8.67 -15.17 -2.87
N GLU A 122 -8.44 -14.09 -3.63
CA GLU A 122 -7.51 -14.05 -4.76
C GLU A 122 -6.16 -13.38 -4.41
N ASN A 123 -5.96 -12.97 -3.15
CA ASN A 123 -4.84 -12.12 -2.71
C ASN A 123 -4.64 -10.90 -3.61
N PHE A 124 -5.72 -10.17 -3.84
CA PHE A 124 -5.78 -9.09 -4.79
C PHE A 124 -5.92 -7.74 -4.08
N LEU A 125 -5.14 -6.75 -4.52
CA LEU A 125 -5.35 -5.34 -4.18
C LEU A 125 -5.70 -4.53 -5.44
N HIS A 126 -6.84 -3.83 -5.39
CA HIS A 126 -7.13 -2.75 -6.33
C HIS A 126 -7.07 -1.40 -5.61
N LEU A 127 -6.40 -0.43 -6.22
CA LEU A 127 -6.52 0.99 -5.86
C LEU A 127 -6.88 1.81 -7.10
N ARG A 128 -7.69 2.84 -6.93
CA ARG A 128 -8.00 3.81 -7.98
C ARG A 128 -8.22 5.20 -7.41
N CYS A 129 -7.97 6.24 -8.19
CA CYS A 129 -8.46 7.57 -7.87
C CYS A 129 -9.82 7.77 -8.53
N PRO A 130 -10.88 8.18 -7.81
CA PRO A 130 -12.21 8.31 -8.40
C PRO A 130 -12.23 9.26 -9.60
N ALA A 131 -11.57 10.42 -9.50
CA ALA A 131 -11.53 11.39 -10.59
C ALA A 131 -10.61 10.98 -11.76
N CYS A 132 -9.43 10.42 -11.48
CA CYS A 132 -8.53 10.01 -12.55
C CYS A 132 -9.06 8.79 -13.30
N TYR A 133 -9.73 7.86 -12.60
CA TYR A 133 -10.31 6.65 -13.18
C TYR A 133 -11.47 6.96 -14.13
N GLU A 134 -12.36 7.88 -13.76
CA GLU A 134 -13.45 8.32 -14.64
C GLU A 134 -12.91 9.01 -15.90
N ARG A 135 -11.92 9.91 -15.73
CA ARG A 135 -11.33 10.63 -16.86
C ARG A 135 -10.71 9.70 -17.90
N SER A 136 -10.19 8.56 -17.44
CA SER A 136 -9.47 7.62 -18.28
C SER A 136 -10.27 6.39 -18.70
N ASN A 137 -11.61 6.48 -18.64
CA ASN A 137 -12.51 5.38 -18.98
C ASN A 137 -12.15 4.06 -18.26
N GLY A 138 -11.67 4.16 -17.02
CA GLY A 138 -11.30 3.04 -16.19
C GLY A 138 -9.84 2.58 -16.26
N VAL A 139 -8.99 3.28 -17.02
CA VAL A 139 -7.56 3.00 -17.14
C VAL A 139 -6.77 3.68 -16.00
N GLY A 140 -5.79 3.01 -15.39
CA GLY A 140 -5.03 3.58 -14.27
C GLY A 140 -5.54 3.17 -12.89
N THR A 141 -6.09 1.96 -12.80
CA THR A 141 -6.12 1.23 -11.54
C THR A 141 -4.72 0.71 -11.24
N ILE A 142 -4.31 0.84 -9.98
CA ILE A 142 -3.18 0.08 -9.46
C ILE A 142 -3.77 -1.28 -9.11
N THR A 143 -3.43 -2.27 -9.91
CA THR A 143 -3.95 -3.63 -9.80
C THR A 143 -2.76 -4.55 -9.59
N TYR A 144 -2.77 -5.28 -8.48
CA TYR A 144 -1.74 -6.28 -8.20
C TYR A 144 -2.37 -7.62 -7.84
N THR A 145 -1.94 -8.63 -8.59
CA THR A 145 -2.35 -10.02 -8.48
C THR A 145 -1.18 -10.91 -8.07
N HIS A 146 -1.50 -12.11 -7.57
CA HIS A 146 -0.59 -13.26 -7.53
C HIS A 146 0.65 -13.18 -6.63
N ASN A 147 0.71 -12.23 -5.69
CA ASN A 147 1.76 -12.23 -4.68
C ASN A 147 1.26 -12.83 -3.36
N ASN A 148 1.85 -13.95 -2.94
CA ASN A 148 1.65 -14.52 -1.59
C ASN A 148 1.98 -13.51 -0.48
N GLY A 149 2.75 -12.45 -0.79
CA GLY A 149 3.09 -11.37 0.13
C GLY A 149 1.88 -10.58 0.66
N LEU A 150 0.73 -10.59 -0.02
CA LEU A 150 -0.47 -9.89 0.44
C LEU A 150 -1.28 -10.66 1.49
N ARG A 151 -0.91 -11.91 1.80
CA ARG A 151 -1.58 -12.69 2.84
C ARG A 151 -1.51 -11.96 4.18
N ASN A 152 -2.63 -12.00 4.91
CA ASN A 152 -2.80 -11.41 6.25
C ASN A 152 -2.66 -9.88 6.35
N ILE A 153 -2.54 -9.16 5.23
CA ILE A 153 -2.58 -7.69 5.25
C ILE A 153 -4.04 -7.24 5.16
N LYS A 154 -4.43 -6.33 6.06
CA LYS A 154 -5.80 -5.81 6.13
C LYS A 154 -5.91 -4.33 5.77
N ALA A 155 -4.81 -3.58 5.82
CA ALA A 155 -4.77 -2.15 5.52
C ALA A 155 -4.16 -1.89 4.14
N PHE A 156 -4.67 -0.86 3.45
CA PHE A 156 -4.31 -0.56 2.06
C PHE A 156 -2.88 -0.04 1.90
N LYS A 157 -2.41 0.85 2.79
CA LYS A 157 -1.06 1.44 2.71
C LYS A 157 0.04 0.39 2.95
N PRO A 158 -0.01 -0.44 4.00
CA PRO A 158 0.95 -1.54 4.18
C PRO A 158 0.95 -2.56 3.03
N ALA A 159 -0.23 -2.86 2.47
CA ALA A 159 -0.32 -3.74 1.31
C ALA A 159 0.39 -3.15 0.10
N TYR A 160 0.17 -1.85 -0.15
CA TYR A 160 0.80 -1.16 -1.27
C TYR A 160 2.31 -0.99 -1.07
N ALA A 161 2.77 -0.64 0.12
CA ALA A 161 4.20 -0.59 0.45
C ALA A 161 4.90 -1.95 0.22
N ARG A 162 4.26 -3.06 0.60
CA ARG A 162 4.81 -4.40 0.34
C ARG A 162 4.87 -4.73 -1.14
N ILE A 163 3.87 -4.33 -1.91
CA ILE A 163 3.90 -4.43 -3.38
C ILE A 163 5.07 -3.63 -3.94
N LEU A 164 5.27 -2.38 -3.50
CA LEU A 164 6.38 -1.55 -3.94
C LEU A 164 7.74 -2.19 -3.60
N ASN A 165 7.92 -2.72 -2.40
CA ASN A 165 9.14 -3.44 -2.02
C ASN A 165 9.40 -4.66 -2.91
N TRP A 166 8.35 -5.43 -3.23
CA TRP A 166 8.48 -6.53 -4.16
C TRP A 166 8.81 -6.06 -5.58
N CYS A 167 8.19 -4.98 -6.07
CA CYS A 167 8.49 -4.40 -7.38
C CYS A 167 9.94 -3.95 -7.46
N TYR A 168 10.47 -3.33 -6.40
CA TYR A 168 11.88 -2.95 -6.32
C TYR A 168 12.80 -4.17 -6.40
N ALA A 169 12.55 -5.17 -5.55
CA ALA A 169 13.35 -6.39 -5.53
C ALA A 169 13.33 -7.10 -6.90
N PHE A 170 12.17 -7.21 -7.53
CA PHE A 170 11.99 -7.93 -8.79
C PHE A 170 12.50 -7.17 -10.02
N TYR A 171 12.15 -5.89 -10.16
CA TYR A 171 12.42 -5.11 -11.38
C TYR A 171 13.68 -4.26 -11.32
N LEU A 172 14.25 -3.95 -10.15
CA LEU A 172 15.36 -3.01 -10.03
C LEU A 172 16.58 -3.65 -9.36
N GLU A 173 16.39 -4.42 -8.29
CA GLU A 173 17.52 -5.09 -7.61
C GLU A 173 17.97 -6.34 -8.36
N GLN A 174 17.03 -7.20 -8.78
CA GLN A 174 17.34 -8.44 -9.49
C GLN A 174 17.48 -8.25 -11.01
N ALA A 175 17.00 -7.13 -11.56
CA ALA A 175 17.06 -6.89 -12.98
C ALA A 175 18.49 -6.56 -13.41
N ASN A 176 19.22 -7.58 -13.88
CA ASN A 176 20.55 -7.40 -14.42
C ASN A 176 20.44 -6.98 -15.90
N ALA A 177 20.82 -5.74 -16.22
CA ALA A 177 20.78 -5.18 -17.57
C ALA A 177 19.41 -5.34 -18.27
N GLY A 178 18.32 -5.15 -17.52
CA GLY A 178 16.95 -5.23 -18.05
C GLY A 178 16.42 -6.66 -18.23
N VAL A 179 16.95 -7.65 -17.50
CA VAL A 179 16.46 -9.05 -17.54
C VAL A 179 15.95 -9.48 -16.17
N VAL A 180 14.73 -10.02 -16.11
CA VAL A 180 14.09 -10.55 -14.89
C VAL A 180 13.81 -12.05 -15.00
N SER A 181 13.54 -12.75 -13.90
CA SER A 181 13.14 -14.16 -13.92
C SER A 181 11.63 -14.32 -14.00
N CYS A 182 11.14 -15.18 -14.89
CA CYS A 182 9.72 -15.56 -14.95
C CYS A 182 9.27 -16.13 -13.60
N GLN A 183 8.20 -15.60 -13.03
CA GLN A 183 7.72 -16.03 -11.70
C GLN A 183 7.07 -17.40 -11.70
N CYS A 184 6.71 -17.93 -12.88
CA CYS A 184 6.16 -19.27 -13.03
C CYS A 184 7.24 -20.33 -13.28
N CYS A 185 8.15 -20.11 -14.25
CA CYS A 185 9.13 -21.12 -14.67
C CYS A 185 10.61 -20.76 -14.40
N GLY A 186 10.91 -19.58 -13.85
CA GLY A 186 12.26 -19.11 -13.53
C GLY A 186 13.11 -18.67 -14.72
N ARG A 187 12.66 -18.85 -15.96
CA ARG A 187 13.40 -18.46 -17.18
C ARG A 187 13.70 -16.96 -17.19
N ALA A 188 14.89 -16.59 -17.62
CA ALA A 188 15.26 -15.20 -17.87
C ALA A 188 14.40 -14.57 -18.99
N LEU A 189 13.81 -13.41 -18.72
CA LEU A 189 12.93 -12.64 -19.59
C LEU A 189 13.48 -11.23 -19.75
N PRO A 190 13.60 -10.70 -20.97
CA PRO A 190 13.92 -9.28 -21.15
C PRO A 190 12.71 -8.42 -20.74
N LEU A 191 12.99 -7.35 -20.02
CA LEU A 191 12.08 -6.23 -19.85
C LEU A 191 11.92 -5.52 -21.20
N GLN A 192 10.68 -5.21 -21.52
CA GLN A 192 10.29 -4.61 -22.79
C GLN A 192 9.56 -3.30 -22.54
N VAL A 193 9.77 -2.35 -23.43
CA VAL A 193 9.06 -1.08 -23.46
C VAL A 193 8.02 -1.11 -24.56
N GLY A 194 6.77 -0.75 -24.23
CA GLY A 194 5.66 -0.67 -25.17
C GLY A 194 4.44 -1.46 -24.71
N LEU A 195 3.53 -1.74 -25.65
CA LEU A 195 2.32 -2.50 -25.35
C LEU A 195 2.63 -3.99 -25.27
N PRO A 196 2.20 -4.70 -24.21
CA PRO A 196 2.41 -6.14 -24.11
C PRO A 196 1.58 -6.89 -25.17
N PRO A 197 1.98 -8.12 -25.56
CA PRO A 197 1.29 -8.91 -26.59
C PRO A 197 -0.20 -9.16 -26.30
N TRP A 198 -0.58 -9.19 -25.03
CA TRP A 198 -1.97 -9.41 -24.59
C TRP A 198 -2.82 -8.14 -24.57
N ALA A 199 -2.25 -6.94 -24.73
CA ALA A 199 -3.00 -5.69 -24.68
C ALA A 199 -4.10 -5.62 -25.75
N SER A 200 -3.90 -6.25 -26.91
CA SER A 200 -4.91 -6.32 -27.97
C SER A 200 -6.17 -7.09 -27.59
N ASN A 201 -6.10 -7.94 -26.57
CA ASN A 201 -7.22 -8.79 -26.14
C ASN A 201 -8.11 -8.14 -25.08
N PHE A 202 -7.69 -7.00 -24.52
CA PHE A 202 -8.47 -6.29 -23.52
C PHE A 202 -9.44 -5.33 -24.23
N PRO A 203 -10.75 -5.40 -23.94
CA PRO A 203 -11.78 -4.59 -24.59
C PRO A 203 -11.77 -3.10 -24.19
N GLY A 204 -10.73 -2.62 -23.50
CA GLY A 204 -10.59 -1.24 -23.05
C GLY A 204 -9.81 -0.38 -24.04
N ASP A 205 -10.14 0.91 -24.12
CA ASP A 205 -9.35 1.88 -24.87
C ASP A 205 -8.04 2.17 -24.11
N PHE A 206 -6.94 1.57 -24.57
CA PHE A 206 -5.60 1.81 -24.04
C PHE A 206 -5.02 3.17 -24.47
N SER A 207 -5.78 4.04 -25.14
CA SER A 207 -5.31 5.36 -25.58
C SER A 207 -4.66 6.16 -24.45
N ASP A 208 -5.20 6.12 -23.23
CA ASP A 208 -4.60 6.77 -22.06
C ASP A 208 -3.37 6.06 -21.52
N MET A 209 -3.24 4.74 -21.70
CA MET A 209 -1.97 4.06 -21.43
C MET A 209 -0.89 4.43 -22.44
N ARG A 210 -1.24 4.92 -23.64
CA ARG A 210 -0.23 5.41 -24.61
C ARG A 210 0.43 6.71 -24.16
N ALA A 211 -0.16 7.44 -23.22
CA ALA A 211 0.44 8.64 -22.66
C ALA A 211 1.57 8.31 -21.67
N GLU A 212 1.67 7.07 -21.20
CA GLU A 212 2.73 6.61 -20.31
C GLU A 212 3.54 5.50 -21.00
N THR A 213 4.85 5.48 -20.76
CA THR A 213 5.69 4.41 -21.28
C THR A 213 5.50 3.16 -20.42
N ILE A 214 4.89 2.12 -21.00
CA ILE A 214 4.66 0.85 -20.31
C ILE A 214 5.94 0.00 -20.37
N ILE A 215 6.26 -0.62 -19.24
CA ILE A 215 7.36 -1.57 -19.05
C ILE A 215 6.75 -2.90 -18.64
N TYR A 216 7.08 -3.97 -19.33
CA TYR A 216 6.52 -5.28 -19.04
C TYR A 216 7.55 -6.40 -19.24
N ASP A 217 7.26 -7.54 -18.63
CA ASP A 217 7.89 -8.83 -18.91
C ASP A 217 6.84 -9.81 -19.44
N TRP A 218 7.26 -10.71 -20.33
CA TRP A 218 6.36 -11.69 -20.93
C TRP A 218 7.06 -13.04 -21.15
N CYS A 219 6.47 -14.11 -20.63
CA CYS A 219 6.98 -15.46 -20.81
C CYS A 219 6.20 -16.19 -21.90
N ASP A 220 6.81 -16.40 -23.07
CA ASP A 220 6.19 -17.15 -24.16
C ASP A 220 5.89 -18.62 -23.85
N GLN A 221 6.51 -19.20 -22.82
CA GLN A 221 6.23 -20.58 -22.41
C GLN A 221 5.04 -20.67 -21.49
N CYS A 222 5.01 -19.82 -20.45
CA CYS A 222 3.92 -19.80 -19.48
C CYS A 222 2.68 -19.09 -20.02
N LYS A 223 2.82 -18.30 -21.10
CA LYS A 223 1.80 -17.39 -21.62
C LYS A 223 1.28 -16.45 -20.54
N ASP A 224 2.20 -16.02 -19.68
CA ASP A 224 1.95 -15.21 -18.51
C ASP A 224 3.06 -14.16 -18.35
N GLY A 225 2.75 -13.04 -17.72
CA GLY A 225 3.69 -11.95 -17.45
C GLY A 225 3.55 -11.47 -16.00
N ALA A 226 4.66 -11.11 -15.35
CA ALA A 226 4.63 -10.73 -13.94
C ALA A 226 3.96 -9.36 -13.69
N GLY A 227 3.84 -8.50 -14.71
CA GLY A 227 3.05 -7.28 -14.63
C GLY A 227 3.30 -6.27 -15.75
N CYS A 228 2.50 -5.20 -15.73
CA CYS A 228 2.76 -3.98 -16.48
C CYS A 228 3.03 -2.84 -15.51
N ASN A 229 4.16 -2.18 -15.69
CA ASN A 229 4.61 -1.04 -14.91
C ASN A 229 4.77 0.18 -15.82
N THR A 230 4.97 1.33 -15.21
CA THR A 230 5.44 2.55 -15.88
C THR A 230 6.71 3.01 -15.20
N TRP A 231 7.48 3.91 -15.83
CA TRP A 231 8.66 4.48 -15.18
C TRP A 231 8.30 5.13 -13.84
N SER A 232 7.11 5.74 -13.73
CA SER A 232 6.63 6.26 -12.45
C SER A 232 6.33 5.17 -11.41
N SER A 233 5.71 4.04 -11.78
CA SER A 233 5.48 2.97 -10.80
C SER A 233 6.78 2.31 -10.34
N LEU A 234 7.79 2.22 -11.22
CA LEU A 234 9.14 1.78 -10.85
C LEU A 234 9.88 2.82 -10.00
N ALA A 235 9.77 4.11 -10.30
CA ALA A 235 10.34 5.17 -9.46
C ALA A 235 9.79 5.08 -8.04
N LEU A 236 8.47 4.89 -7.91
CA LEU A 236 7.80 4.78 -6.63
C LEU A 236 8.24 3.56 -5.79
N SER A 237 8.74 2.49 -6.43
CA SER A 237 9.23 1.33 -5.69
C SER A 237 10.60 1.56 -5.05
N ILE A 238 11.36 2.58 -5.46
CA ILE A 238 12.69 2.87 -4.93
C ILE A 238 12.61 3.32 -3.46
N PRO A 239 13.43 2.77 -2.54
CA PRO A 239 13.38 3.10 -1.11
C PRO A 239 13.43 4.60 -0.80
N GLN A 240 14.25 5.37 -1.53
CA GLN A 240 14.36 6.82 -1.37
C GLN A 240 13.07 7.55 -1.76
N VAL A 241 12.38 7.09 -2.81
CA VAL A 241 11.09 7.66 -3.24
C VAL A 241 9.97 7.23 -2.30
N GLN A 242 10.02 6.00 -1.77
CA GLN A 242 9.13 5.57 -0.70
C GLN A 242 9.32 6.41 0.56
N GLN A 243 10.56 6.71 0.95
CA GLN A 243 10.86 7.60 2.07
C GLN A 243 10.29 9.01 1.80
N PHE A 244 10.51 9.55 0.61
CA PHE A 244 9.91 10.82 0.21
C PHE A 244 8.38 10.78 0.30
N TRP A 245 7.73 9.67 -0.10
CA TRP A 245 6.29 9.51 0.04
C TRP A 245 5.82 9.47 1.50
N ARG A 246 6.60 8.85 2.40
CA ARG A 246 6.33 8.86 3.84
C ARG A 246 6.40 10.28 4.41
N ASP A 247 7.46 11.01 4.06
CA ASP A 247 7.68 12.39 4.53
C ASP A 247 6.68 13.38 3.89
N HIS A 248 6.21 13.07 2.68
CA HIS A 248 5.26 13.87 1.90
C HIS A 248 4.08 13.02 1.39
N PRO A 249 3.12 12.64 2.27
CA PRO A 249 2.02 11.72 1.93
C PRO A 249 1.11 12.19 0.78
N ARG A 250 1.16 13.50 0.48
CA ARG A 250 0.41 14.15 -0.61
C ARG A 250 1.35 14.63 -1.71
N MET A 251 2.09 13.70 -2.31
CA MET A 251 2.90 13.98 -3.50
C MET A 251 2.13 13.76 -4.81
N VAL A 252 2.61 14.39 -5.88
CA VAL A 252 2.09 14.26 -7.25
C VAL A 252 3.24 13.97 -8.22
N LYS A 253 2.98 13.07 -9.17
CA LYS A 253 3.86 12.75 -10.29
C LYS A 253 4.09 13.99 -11.13
N LEU A 254 5.35 14.26 -11.42
CA LEU A 254 5.79 15.26 -12.39
C LEU A 254 5.76 14.65 -13.81
N PRO A 255 5.66 15.48 -14.87
CA PRO A 255 5.77 15.00 -16.24
C PRO A 255 7.08 14.23 -16.48
N GLU A 256 6.98 13.09 -17.16
CA GLU A 256 8.14 12.31 -17.57
C GLU A 256 8.96 13.09 -18.61
N ARG A 257 10.29 13.07 -18.49
CA ARG A 257 11.19 13.77 -19.39
C ARG A 257 12.24 12.82 -19.95
N HIS A 258 12.39 12.78 -21.27
CA HIS A 258 13.52 12.11 -21.90
C HIS A 258 14.73 13.04 -21.85
N VAL A 259 15.84 12.54 -21.31
CA VAL A 259 17.07 13.30 -21.09
C VAL A 259 18.28 12.45 -21.47
N GLU A 260 19.44 13.09 -21.56
CA GLU A 260 20.72 12.41 -21.74
C GLU A 260 21.58 12.69 -20.50
N ILE A 261 22.03 11.63 -19.81
CA ILE A 261 22.88 11.73 -18.61
C ILE A 261 24.14 10.92 -18.89
N ALA A 262 25.31 11.57 -18.78
CA ALA A 262 26.61 10.96 -19.06
C ALA A 262 26.69 10.25 -20.43
N ASN A 263 26.10 10.85 -21.46
CA ASN A 263 25.97 10.30 -22.82
C ASN A 263 25.12 9.01 -22.94
N SER A 264 24.28 8.73 -21.95
CA SER A 264 23.29 7.64 -22.00
C SER A 264 21.88 8.21 -22.09
N PRO A 265 21.02 7.70 -23.01
CA PRO A 265 19.61 8.06 -23.02
C PRO A 265 18.93 7.57 -21.75
N ALA A 266 18.14 8.45 -21.14
CA ALA A 266 17.47 8.20 -19.88
C ALA A 266 16.06 8.80 -19.85
N VAL A 267 15.22 8.26 -18.97
CA VAL A 267 13.92 8.83 -18.61
C VAL A 267 14.00 9.33 -17.18
N LEU A 268 13.75 10.62 -17.00
CA LEU A 268 13.67 11.28 -15.71
C LEU A 268 12.20 11.34 -15.29
N VAL A 269 11.91 10.73 -14.15
CA VAL A 269 10.60 10.75 -13.50
C VAL A 269 10.74 11.41 -12.14
N GLY A 270 9.72 12.15 -11.69
CA GLY A 270 9.77 12.76 -10.38
C GLY A 270 8.43 12.85 -9.70
N TYR A 271 8.50 13.16 -8.42
CA TYR A 271 7.38 13.47 -7.56
C TYR A 271 7.65 14.80 -6.86
N ALA A 272 6.61 15.61 -6.69
CA ALA A 272 6.66 16.83 -5.90
C ALA A 272 5.58 16.78 -4.82
N ASN A 273 5.88 17.31 -3.64
CA ASN A 273 4.84 17.52 -2.64
C ASN A 273 3.85 18.59 -3.14
N VAL A 274 2.57 18.44 -2.79
CA VAL A 274 1.52 19.39 -3.17
C VAL A 274 1.54 20.63 -2.28
N THR A 275 2.06 20.53 -1.05
CA THR A 275 1.95 21.60 -0.04
C THR A 275 3.19 22.47 0.12
N ASP A 276 4.34 22.03 -0.39
CA ASP A 276 5.60 22.78 -0.33
C ASP A 276 6.42 22.56 -1.62
N SER A 277 7.69 22.98 -1.61
CA SER A 277 8.59 22.86 -2.77
C SER A 277 9.44 21.59 -2.80
N ALA A 278 9.22 20.64 -1.89
CA ALA A 278 9.97 19.39 -1.85
C ALA A 278 9.69 18.55 -3.10
N LYS A 279 10.74 17.95 -3.64
CA LYS A 279 10.66 17.06 -4.81
C LYS A 279 11.73 15.99 -4.75
N ILE A 280 11.49 14.90 -5.46
CA ILE A 280 12.45 13.84 -5.73
C ILE A 280 12.34 13.43 -7.20
N GLU A 281 13.47 13.22 -7.85
CA GLU A 281 13.59 12.82 -9.23
C GLU A 281 14.52 11.61 -9.35
N VAL A 282 14.17 10.69 -10.25
CA VAL A 282 14.91 9.47 -10.53
C VAL A 282 15.10 9.37 -12.03
N ALA A 283 16.33 9.13 -12.47
CA ALA A 283 16.63 8.85 -13.87
C ALA A 283 16.92 7.37 -14.08
N PHE A 284 16.23 6.78 -15.05
CA PHE A 284 16.45 5.41 -15.50
C PHE A 284 17.12 5.39 -16.87
N SER A 285 18.10 4.52 -17.06
CA SER A 285 18.62 4.17 -18.38
C SER A 285 17.50 3.55 -19.22
N THR A 286 17.25 4.07 -20.43
CA THR A 286 16.25 3.44 -21.33
C THR A 286 16.73 2.13 -21.93
N ASN A 287 18.04 1.87 -21.88
CA ASN A 287 18.65 0.69 -22.49
C ASN A 287 18.81 -0.45 -21.48
N THR A 288 19.18 -0.11 -20.24
CA THR A 288 19.52 -1.11 -19.20
C THR A 288 18.53 -1.15 -18.04
N PHE A 289 17.60 -0.19 -17.96
CA PHE A 289 16.67 0.01 -16.84
C PHE A 289 17.34 0.35 -15.50
N GLU A 290 18.66 0.51 -15.49
CA GLU A 290 19.42 0.87 -14.30
C GLU A 290 19.09 2.29 -13.85
N ILE A 291 19.14 2.50 -12.53
CA ILE A 291 19.01 3.82 -11.93
C ILE A 291 20.35 4.56 -12.10
N ILE A 292 20.34 5.67 -12.84
CA ILE A 292 21.53 6.49 -13.10
C ILE A 292 21.64 7.65 -12.10
N TYR A 293 20.50 8.13 -11.60
CA TYR A 293 20.42 9.30 -10.73
C TYR A 293 19.22 9.21 -9.78
N ILE A 294 19.41 9.66 -8.55
CA ILE A 294 18.35 9.94 -7.56
C ILE A 294 18.71 11.26 -6.88
N GLY A 295 17.77 12.21 -6.80
CA GLY A 295 17.94 13.43 -6.01
C GLY A 295 16.83 14.45 -6.18
#